data_AF-A0AB36M5G7-F1
#
_entry.id   AF-A0AB36M5G7-F1
#
_cell.length_a   1.000
_cell.length_b   1.000
_cell.length_c   1.000
_cell.angle_alpha   90.00
_cell.angle_beta   90.00
_cell.angle_gamma   90.00
#
_symmetry.space_group_name_H-M   'P 1'
#
loop_
_entity.id
_entity.type
_entity.pdbx_description
1 polymer ?
#
loop_
_entity_poly.entity_id
_entity_poly.type
_entity_poly.pdbx_seq_one_letter_code
_entity_poly.pdbx_strand_id
1 'polypeptide(L)'
;MAPFGATCVLLYTVSQSPLAQPRNIIFGHLISAFVGLFFLKFVGVSIFTIALSVGCAIALMQIFKCVHPPAGANPLVILLTASSIHYEWSFLIFPVLVGAVSLVLVAMLINNIKASTRWPMYGLGILNSKK
;
A
#
# COMPACT_ATOMS: atom_id res chain seq x y z
N MET A 1 -4.32 -10.24 3.37
CA MET A 1 -3.99 -8.83 3.66
C MET A 1 -5.28 -8.02 3.56
N ALA A 2 -5.91 -7.65 4.68
CA ALA A 2 -7.20 -6.93 4.67
C ALA A 2 -7.20 -5.61 3.86
N PRO A 3 -6.12 -4.79 3.89
CA PRO A 3 -6.07 -3.50 3.17
C PRO A 3 -6.24 -3.60 1.64
N PHE A 4 -5.95 -4.77 1.05
CA PHE A 4 -6.14 -5.00 -0.38
C PHE A 4 -7.61 -4.93 -0.82
N GLY A 5 -8.57 -5.22 0.07
CA GLY A 5 -9.98 -5.05 -0.24
C GLY A 5 -10.31 -3.58 -0.54
N ALA A 6 -9.81 -2.65 0.27
CA ALA A 6 -10.00 -1.22 0.04
C ALA A 6 -9.20 -0.72 -1.19
N THR A 7 -8.05 -1.31 -1.49
CA THR A 7 -7.33 -1.08 -2.76
C THR A 7 -8.18 -1.48 -3.96
N CYS A 8 -8.84 -2.64 -3.93
CA CYS A 8 -9.77 -3.06 -4.99
C CYS A 8 -10.91 -2.06 -5.18
N VAL A 9 -11.48 -1.53 -4.08
CA VAL A 9 -12.50 -0.47 -4.18
C VAL A 9 -11.97 0.71 -4.99
N LEU A 10 -10.76 1.21 -4.70
CA LEU A 10 -10.19 2.32 -5.48
C LEU A 10 -9.89 1.92 -6.93
N LEU A 11 -9.32 0.73 -7.14
CA LEU A 11 -8.91 0.24 -8.46
C LEU A 11 -10.08 0.01 -9.43
N TYR A 12 -11.29 -0.23 -8.91
CA TYR A 12 -12.44 -0.58 -9.75
C TYR A 12 -13.59 0.44 -9.69
N THR A 13 -13.62 1.32 -8.69
CA THR A 13 -14.66 2.38 -8.61
C THR A 13 -14.12 3.75 -9.03
N VAL A 14 -12.84 4.03 -8.79
CA VAL A 14 -12.22 5.34 -9.03
C VAL A 14 -10.78 5.20 -9.54
N SER A 15 -10.56 4.33 -10.53
CA SER A 15 -9.23 3.98 -11.05
C SER A 15 -8.43 5.18 -11.56
N GLN A 16 -9.11 6.22 -12.04
CA GLN A 16 -8.48 7.46 -12.53
C GLN A 16 -8.01 8.39 -11.39
N SER A 17 -8.25 8.05 -10.12
CA SER A 17 -7.69 8.79 -9.00
C SER A 17 -6.16 8.72 -9.01
N PRO A 18 -5.44 9.83 -8.74
CA PRO A 18 -4.00 9.81 -8.50
C PRO A 18 -3.59 8.84 -7.38
N LEU A 19 -4.48 8.60 -6.41
CA LEU A 19 -4.23 7.69 -5.28
C LEU A 19 -4.35 6.21 -5.65
N ALA A 20 -4.97 5.92 -6.80
CA ALA A 20 -5.17 4.58 -7.33
C ALA A 20 -4.10 4.21 -8.37
N GLN A 21 -3.04 5.01 -8.55
CA GLN A 21 -2.01 4.72 -9.56
C GLN A 21 -0.97 3.69 -9.05
N PRO A 22 -0.33 2.91 -9.95
CA PRO A 22 0.57 1.81 -9.60
C PRO A 22 1.67 2.17 -8.59
N ARG A 23 2.33 3.34 -8.77
CA ARG A 23 3.34 3.83 -7.82
C ARG A 23 2.81 3.87 -6.40
N ASN A 24 1.64 4.49 -6.21
CA ASN A 24 1.05 4.70 -4.90
C ASN A 24 0.64 3.36 -4.28
N ILE A 25 0.04 2.46 -5.07
CA ILE A 25 -0.36 1.14 -4.58
C ILE A 25 0.85 0.33 -4.11
N ILE A 26 1.87 0.17 -4.96
CA ILE A 26 3.02 -0.69 -4.67
C ILE A 26 3.86 -0.10 -3.52
N PHE A 27 4.31 1.15 -3.66
CA PHE A 27 5.16 1.77 -2.65
C PHE A 27 4.42 2.11 -1.37
N GLY A 28 3.14 2.49 -1.47
CA GLY A 28 2.30 2.74 -0.30
C GLY A 28 2.18 1.50 0.58
N HIS A 29 1.86 0.34 0.00
CA HIS A 29 1.79 -0.91 0.77
C HIS A 29 3.16 -1.35 1.31
N LEU A 30 4.23 -1.23 0.52
CA LEU A 30 5.59 -1.56 0.96
C LEU A 30 6.04 -0.71 2.14
N ILE A 31 6.01 0.62 2.01
CA ILE A 31 6.43 1.56 3.05
C ILE A 31 5.61 1.34 4.30
N SER A 32 4.29 1.24 4.14
CA SER A 32 3.39 1.08 5.28
C SER A 32 3.60 -0.27 5.99
N ALA A 33 3.76 -1.36 5.25
CA ALA A 33 4.09 -2.66 5.86
C ALA A 33 5.47 -2.66 6.52
N PHE A 34 6.47 -2.02 5.91
CA PHE A 34 7.81 -1.88 6.49
C PHE A 34 7.75 -1.18 7.84
N VAL A 35 7.01 -0.06 7.95
CA VAL A 35 6.82 0.64 9.23
C VAL A 35 6.14 -0.27 10.26
N GLY A 36 5.09 -1.01 9.87
CA GLY A 36 4.44 -1.97 10.76
C GLY A 36 5.41 -3.02 11.32
N LEU A 37 6.23 -3.63 10.46
CA LEU A 37 7.23 -4.63 10.87
C LEU A 37 8.35 -4.02 11.72
N PHE A 38 8.78 -2.80 11.40
CA PHE A 38 9.78 -2.09 12.18
C PHE A 38 9.31 -1.87 13.63
N PHE A 39 8.09 -1.34 13.79
CA PHE A 39 7.51 -1.14 15.13
C PHE A 39 7.32 -2.45 15.88
N LEU A 40 6.83 -3.49 15.18
CA LEU A 40 6.64 -4.81 15.77
C LEU A 40 7.96 -5.39 16.30
N LYS A 41 9.04 -5.35 15.52
CA LYS A 41 10.31 -6.00 15.86
C LYS A 41 11.19 -5.19 16.82
N PHE A 42 11.11 -3.86 16.83
CA PHE A 42 12.04 -3.01 17.59
C PHE A 42 11.43 -2.17 18.71
N VAL A 43 10.10 -1.98 18.71
CA VAL A 43 9.44 -1.09 19.70
C VAL A 43 8.49 -1.87 20.60
N GLY A 44 7.79 -2.85 20.06
CA GLY A 44 6.79 -3.65 20.77
C GLY A 44 5.36 -3.19 20.51
N VAL A 45 4.39 -3.91 21.06
CA VAL A 45 2.95 -3.72 20.77
C VAL A 45 2.23 -3.08 21.96
N SER A 46 1.69 -1.89 21.72
CA SER A 46 0.80 -1.13 22.60
C SER A 46 -0.10 -0.22 21.76
N ILE A 47 -1.16 0.33 22.36
CA ILE A 47 -2.07 1.26 21.66
C ILE A 47 -1.34 2.51 21.12
N PHE A 48 -0.36 3.03 21.88
CA PHE A 48 0.43 4.19 21.49
C PHE A 48 1.34 3.89 20.30
N THR A 49 2.02 2.74 20.31
CA THR A 49 2.85 2.30 19.17
C THR A 49 2.03 2.01 17.93
N ILE A 50 0.79 1.53 18.06
CA ILE A 50 -0.10 1.34 16.90
C ILE A 50 -0.39 2.69 16.26
N ALA A 51 -0.86 3.68 17.05
CA ALA A 51 -1.15 5.02 16.56
C ALA A 51 0.10 5.67 15.93
N LEU A 52 1.26 5.55 16.58
CA LEU A 52 2.52 6.10 16.09
C LEU A 52 2.96 5.42 14.79
N SER A 53 2.85 4.09 14.67
CA SER A 53 3.21 3.36 13.45
C SER A 53 2.35 3.79 12.25
N VAL A 54 1.03 3.99 12.45
CA VAL A 54 0.13 4.44 11.40
C VAL A 54 0.48 5.87 10.98
N GLY A 55 0.71 6.78 11.95
CA GLY A 55 1.16 8.14 11.68
C GLY A 55 2.48 8.18 10.91
N CYS A 56 3.48 7.40 11.32
CA CYS A 56 4.77 7.28 10.64
C CYS A 56 4.61 6.74 9.21
N ALA A 57 3.78 5.72 9.00
CA ALA A 57 3.51 5.17 7.67
C ALA A 57 2.90 6.22 6.74
N ILE A 58 1.92 6.99 7.22
CA ILE A 58 1.29 8.08 6.46
C ILE A 58 2.32 9.17 6.13
N ALA A 59 3.11 9.62 7.12
CA ALA A 59 4.14 10.63 6.93
C ALA A 59 5.20 10.20 5.90
N LEU A 60 5.68 8.95 5.97
CA LEU A 60 6.62 8.44 4.99
C LEU A 60 6.00 8.33 3.59
N MET A 61 4.75 7.88 3.47
CA MET A 61 4.07 7.87 2.17
C MET A 61 3.93 9.29 1.57
N GLN A 62 3.71 10.31 2.40
CA GLN A 62 3.71 11.71 1.98
C GLN A 62 5.09 12.15 1.48
N ILE A 63 6.15 11.86 2.24
CA ILE A 63 7.55 12.18 1.88
C ILE A 63 7.93 11.54 0.53
N PHE A 64 7.62 10.25 0.36
CA PHE A 64 7.92 9.50 -0.86
C PHE A 64 6.93 9.75 -2.01
N LYS A 65 5.93 10.62 -1.81
CA LYS A 65 4.88 10.96 -2.78
C LYS A 65 4.20 9.72 -3.36
N CYS A 66 3.78 8.82 -2.49
CA CYS A 66 3.17 7.54 -2.85
C CYS A 66 1.97 7.21 -1.94
N VAL A 67 1.26 8.24 -1.47
CA VAL A 67 0.08 8.09 -0.61
C VAL A 67 -0.95 7.18 -1.28
N HIS A 68 -1.20 6.05 -0.65
CA HIS A 68 -2.29 5.13 -0.97
C HIS A 68 -3.09 4.89 0.30
N PRO A 69 -4.23 5.58 0.50
CA PRO A 69 -4.97 5.53 1.76
C PRO A 69 -5.27 4.12 2.29
N PRO A 70 -5.64 3.12 1.45
CA PRO A 70 -5.81 1.75 1.91
C PRO A 70 -4.57 1.18 2.61
N ALA A 71 -3.36 1.49 2.12
CA ALA A 71 -2.13 1.01 2.73
C ALA A 71 -1.90 1.54 4.15
N GLY A 72 -2.53 2.67 4.55
CA GLY A 72 -2.44 3.19 5.91
C GLY A 72 -2.92 2.21 6.99
N ALA A 73 -3.73 1.22 6.63
CA ALA A 73 -4.17 0.16 7.54
C ALA A 73 -3.16 -0.99 7.71
N ASN A 74 -2.09 -1.07 6.90
CA ASN A 74 -1.08 -2.14 7.00
C ASN A 74 -0.44 -2.25 8.40
N PRO A 75 0.07 -1.17 9.04
CA PRO A 75 0.74 -1.24 10.34
C PRO A 75 -0.24 -1.68 11.43
N LEU A 76 -1.48 -1.18 11.36
CA LEU A 76 -2.56 -1.54 12.26
C LEU A 76 -2.85 -3.05 12.18
N VAL A 77 -2.97 -3.61 10.98
CA VAL A 77 -3.19 -5.06 10.80
C VAL A 77 -2.03 -5.87 11.37
N ILE A 78 -0.79 -5.49 11.05
CA ILE A 78 0.41 -6.19 11.52
C ILE A 78 0.46 -6.20 13.05
N LEU A 79 0.29 -5.05 13.70
CA LEU A 79 0.43 -4.95 15.15
C LEU A 79 -0.75 -5.56 15.91
N LEU A 80 -1.99 -5.41 15.43
CA LEU A 80 -3.17 -5.98 16.10
C LEU A 80 -3.24 -7.51 16.01
N THR A 81 -2.61 -8.11 14.99
CA THR A 81 -2.61 -9.56 14.80
C THR A 81 -1.28 -10.21 15.15
N ALA A 82 -0.32 -9.45 15.68
CA ALA A 82 1.01 -9.93 16.05
C ALA A 82 0.99 -11.04 17.14
N SER A 83 -0.08 -11.15 17.91
CA SER A 83 -0.26 -12.21 18.91
C SER A 83 -0.69 -13.55 18.31
N SER A 84 -1.27 -13.55 17.12
CA SER A 84 -1.78 -14.75 16.43
C SER A 84 -1.01 -15.10 15.17
N ILE A 85 -0.28 -14.14 14.59
CA ILE A 85 0.50 -14.30 13.35
C ILE A 85 1.95 -13.91 13.61
N HIS A 86 2.86 -14.81 13.25
CA HIS A 86 4.29 -14.52 13.25
C HIS A 86 4.69 -13.79 11.95
N TYR A 87 5.23 -12.58 12.12
CA TYR A 87 5.63 -11.73 11.01
C TYR A 87 7.15 -11.67 10.83
N GLU A 88 7.61 -12.11 9.67
CA GLU A 88 9.00 -11.98 9.24
C GLU A 88 9.19 -10.93 8.15
N TRP A 89 10.44 -10.54 7.90
CA TRP A 89 10.75 -9.57 6.85
C TRP A 89 10.34 -10.06 5.44
N SER A 90 10.25 -11.37 5.24
CA SER A 90 9.70 -11.98 4.03
C SER A 90 8.25 -11.56 3.74
N PHE A 91 7.52 -11.10 4.75
CA PHE A 91 6.17 -10.56 4.62
C PHE A 91 6.09 -9.36 3.66
N LEU A 92 7.16 -8.57 3.55
CA LEU A 92 7.27 -7.47 2.59
C LEU A 92 7.25 -7.95 1.14
N ILE A 93 7.84 -9.12 0.88
CA ILE A 93 7.84 -9.73 -0.45
C ILE A 93 6.50 -10.42 -0.68
N PHE A 94 6.14 -11.37 0.18
CA PHE A 94 4.88 -12.07 0.13
C PHE A 94 4.19 -12.04 1.50
N PRO A 95 2.97 -11.47 1.60
CA PRO A 95 2.05 -11.16 0.52
C PRO A 95 2.10 -9.71 0.01
N VAL A 96 2.91 -8.82 0.60
CA VAL A 96 2.76 -7.37 0.37
C VAL A 96 3.12 -6.96 -1.06
N LEU A 97 4.37 -7.13 -1.50
CA LEU A 97 4.81 -6.74 -2.84
C LEU A 97 4.11 -7.54 -3.93
N VAL A 98 4.13 -8.87 -3.80
CA VAL A 98 3.52 -9.78 -4.79
C VAL A 98 2.03 -9.49 -4.94
N GLY A 99 1.31 -9.27 -3.84
CA GLY A 99 -0.11 -8.94 -3.87
C GLY A 99 -0.39 -7.57 -4.49
N ALA A 100 0.37 -6.54 -4.12
CA ALA A 100 0.21 -5.20 -4.70
C ALA A 100 0.47 -5.18 -6.20
N VAL A 101 1.52 -5.86 -6.68
CA VAL A 101 1.83 -6.00 -8.11
C VAL A 101 0.71 -6.77 -8.82
N SER A 102 0.23 -7.86 -8.22
CA SER A 102 -0.87 -8.65 -8.80
C SER A 102 -2.14 -7.83 -8.96
N LEU A 103 -2.51 -7.02 -7.95
CA LEU A 103 -3.66 -6.11 -8.03
C LEU A 103 -3.50 -5.09 -9.16
N VAL A 104 -2.32 -4.50 -9.30
CA VAL A 104 -2.03 -3.57 -10.40
C VAL A 104 -2.19 -4.27 -11.76
N LEU A 105 -1.64 -5.47 -11.94
CA LEU A 105 -1.73 -6.21 -13.20
C LEU A 105 -3.19 -6.55 -13.57
N VAL A 106 -3.98 -7.02 -12.60
CA VAL A 106 -5.40 -7.30 -12.81
C VAL A 106 -6.17 -6.01 -13.14
N ALA A 107 -5.90 -4.92 -12.43
CA ALA A 107 -6.48 -3.63 -12.73
C ALA A 107 -6.08 -3.07 -14.09
N MET A 108 -4.86 -3.34 -14.57
CA MET A 108 -4.43 -2.99 -15.94
C MET A 108 -5.28 -3.72 -16.97
N LEU A 109 -5.58 -5.00 -16.76
CA LEU A 109 -6.45 -5.73 -17.67
C LEU A 109 -7.88 -5.15 -17.63
N ILE A 110 -8.49 -5.09 -16.45
CA ILE A 110 -9.91 -4.74 -16.30
C ILE A 110 -10.19 -3.30 -16.74
N ASN A 111 -9.38 -2.33 -16.30
CA ASN A 111 -9.59 -0.92 -16.62
C ASN A 111 -9.26 -0.55 -18.08
N ASN A 112 -8.82 -1.49 -18.93
CA ASN A 112 -8.48 -1.21 -20.33
C ASN A 112 -9.28 -2.01 -21.37
N ILE A 113 -10.21 -2.89 -20.97
CA ILE A 113 -10.97 -3.74 -21.90
C ILE A 113 -11.90 -2.92 -22.83
N LYS A 114 -12.57 -1.88 -22.32
CA LYS A 114 -13.50 -1.02 -23.09
C LYS A 114 -13.41 0.45 -22.63
N ALA A 115 -12.23 0.89 -22.24
CA ALA A 115 -12.07 2.21 -21.64
C ALA A 115 -11.85 3.30 -22.68
N SER A 116 -12.53 4.43 -22.49
CA SER A 116 -12.30 5.66 -23.25
C SER A 116 -10.97 6.32 -22.89
N THR A 117 -10.47 6.08 -21.68
CA THR A 117 -9.16 6.54 -21.19
C THR A 117 -8.33 5.35 -20.72
N ARG A 118 -7.04 5.34 -21.07
CA ARG A 118 -6.11 4.28 -20.65
C ARG A 118 -5.75 4.44 -19.17
N TRP A 119 -5.60 3.31 -18.49
CA TRP A 119 -5.06 3.25 -17.14
C TRP A 119 -3.79 2.37 -17.14
N PRO A 120 -2.72 2.71 -16.41
CA PRO A 120 -2.58 3.84 -15.51
C PRO A 120 -2.32 5.18 -16.23
N MET A 121 -2.64 6.29 -15.56
CA MET A 121 -2.27 7.64 -16.02
C MET A 121 -0.76 7.89 -15.92
N TYR A 122 -0.11 7.28 -14.92
CA TYR A 122 1.33 7.23 -14.79
C TYR A 122 1.75 5.92 -14.11
N GLY A 123 2.87 5.35 -14.54
CA GLY A 123 3.41 4.10 -13.99
C GLY A 123 4.08 4.30 -12.62
N LEU A 124 5.35 3.91 -12.51
CA LEU A 124 6.14 4.09 -11.28
C LEU A 124 6.70 5.51 -11.12
N GLY A 125 6.76 6.30 -12.19
CA GLY A 125 7.14 7.72 -12.15
C GLY A 125 8.45 8.01 -11.41
N ILE A 126 9.45 7.14 -11.54
CA ILE A 126 10.71 7.20 -10.77
C ILE A 126 11.56 8.43 -11.17
N LEU A 127 11.37 8.92 -12.40
CA LEU A 127 11.97 10.15 -12.91
C LEU A 127 10.89 11.23 -12.97
N ASN A 128 11.21 12.43 -12.49
CA ASN A 128 10.31 13.59 -12.47
C ASN A 128 9.61 13.75 -13.83
N SER A 129 8.33 13.37 -13.91
CA SER A 129 7.46 13.93 -14.94
C SER A 129 7.17 15.35 -14.50
N LYS A 130 8.04 16.28 -14.89
CA LYS A 130 7.71 17.71 -14.85
C LYS A 130 6.39 17.86 -15.63
N LYS A 131 5.35 18.31 -14.94
CA LYS A 131 4.24 18.99 -15.62
C LYS A 131 4.76 20.30 -16.19
#